data_AF-A0A942BBK8-F1
#
_entry.id   AF-A0A942BBK8-F1
#
_cell.length_a   1.000
_cell.length_b   1.000
_cell.length_c   1.000
_cell.angle_alpha   90.00
_cell.angle_beta   90.00
_cell.angle_gamma   90.00
#
_symmetry.space_group_name_H-M   'P 1'
#
loop_
_entity.id
_entity.type
_entity.pdbx_description
1 polymer ?
#
loop_
_entity_poly.entity_id
_entity_poly.type
_entity_poly.pdbx_seq_one_letter_code
_entity_poly.pdbx_strand_id
1 'polypeptide(L)'
;MAEIGGNLWEYNMARVVVVDVTDDYRLMQPPLPTDCYPVLAEVWVPAYDLKDRMTGRDLVEGYLYDWHQTPKGENGVWYVGVVQRELVLTREERA
;
A
#
# COMPACT_ATOMS: atom_id res chain seq x y z
N MET A 1 9.68 6.72 -27.81
CA MET A 1 9.22 6.15 -26.52
C MET A 1 8.18 5.10 -26.88
N ALA A 2 8.23 3.91 -26.27
CA ALA A 2 7.23 2.88 -26.52
C ALA A 2 6.06 3.11 -25.55
N GLU A 3 4.88 3.39 -26.08
CA GLU A 3 3.64 3.49 -25.31
C GLU A 3 2.97 2.12 -25.29
N ILE A 4 2.59 1.64 -24.10
CA ILE A 4 1.78 0.43 -23.97
C ILE A 4 0.34 0.82 -24.27
N GLY A 5 -0.15 0.49 -25.48
CA GLY A 5 -1.54 0.66 -25.86
C GLY A 5 -2.39 -0.55 -25.47
N GLY A 6 -2.90 -0.58 -24.23
CA GLY A 6 -3.73 -1.67 -23.72
C GLY A 6 -3.92 -1.59 -22.20
N ASN A 7 -4.73 -2.47 -21.61
CA ASN A 7 -4.85 -2.47 -20.15
C ASN A 7 -3.65 -3.19 -19.52
N LEU A 8 -3.02 -2.58 -18.52
CA LEU A 8 -1.81 -3.12 -17.89
C LEU A 8 -2.01 -4.51 -17.25
N TRP A 9 -3.24 -4.84 -16.84
CA TRP A 9 -3.56 -6.16 -16.30
C TRP A 9 -3.42 -7.29 -17.35
N GLU A 10 -3.56 -6.98 -18.65
CA GLU A 10 -3.33 -7.93 -19.75
C GLU A 10 -1.84 -8.32 -19.87
N TYR A 11 -0.96 -7.53 -19.27
CA TYR A 11 0.49 -7.72 -19.25
C TYR A 11 1.01 -8.24 -17.89
N ASN A 12 0.15 -8.90 -17.12
CA ASN A 12 0.49 -9.46 -15.81
C ASN A 12 0.95 -8.39 -14.80
N MET A 13 0.45 -7.15 -14.93
CA MET A 13 0.68 -6.08 -13.97
C MET A 13 -0.51 -5.96 -13.03
N ALA A 14 -0.23 -5.84 -11.73
CA ALA A 14 -1.20 -5.59 -10.69
C ALA A 14 -1.16 -4.12 -10.28
N ARG A 15 -2.35 -3.54 -10.09
CA ARG A 15 -2.52 -2.18 -9.54
C ARG A 15 -2.46 -2.25 -8.02
N VAL A 16 -1.60 -1.44 -7.44
CA VAL A 16 -1.41 -1.31 -6.00
C VAL A 16 -1.70 0.13 -5.61
N VAL A 17 -2.66 0.32 -4.71
CA VAL A 17 -3.03 1.60 -4.13
C VAL A 17 -2.50 1.64 -2.71
N VAL A 18 -1.58 2.57 -2.46
CA VAL A 18 -0.97 2.77 -1.15
C VAL A 18 -1.78 3.82 -0.40
N VAL A 19 -2.25 3.47 0.79
CA VAL A 19 -3.11 4.32 1.63
C VAL A 19 -2.46 4.62 2.98
N ASP A 20 -2.63 5.84 3.48
CA ASP A 20 -2.13 6.23 4.80
C ASP A 20 -3.10 5.80 5.90
N VAL A 21 -2.65 4.95 6.83
CA VAL A 21 -3.42 4.50 7.99
C VAL A 21 -2.89 5.05 9.31
N THR A 22 -2.04 6.09 9.25
CA THR A 22 -1.43 6.71 10.43
C THR A 22 -2.46 7.19 11.46
N ASP A 23 -3.62 7.66 11.01
CA ASP A 23 -4.65 8.17 11.92
C ASP A 23 -5.32 7.09 12.77
N ASP A 24 -5.36 5.83 12.31
CA ASP A 24 -5.85 4.73 13.15
C ASP A 24 -5.04 4.61 14.44
N TYR A 25 -3.72 4.79 14.31
CA TYR A 25 -2.76 4.74 15.40
C TYR A 25 -2.74 6.03 16.23
N ARG A 26 -2.93 7.20 15.61
CA ARG A 26 -3.01 8.50 16.32
C ARG A 26 -4.27 8.63 17.14
N LEU A 27 -5.41 8.22 16.58
CA LEU A 27 -6.73 8.40 17.18
C LEU A 27 -7.21 7.17 17.96
N MET A 28 -6.44 6.07 17.95
CA MET A 28 -6.82 4.77 18.53
C MET A 28 -8.20 4.30 18.03
N GLN A 29 -8.49 4.53 16.75
CA GLN A 29 -9.76 4.18 16.13
C GLN A 29 -9.69 2.78 15.52
N PRO A 30 -10.83 2.07 15.43
CA PRO A 30 -10.88 0.83 14.66
C PRO A 30 -10.61 1.13 13.18
N PRO A 31 -10.01 0.18 12.44
CA PRO A 31 -9.72 0.36 11.03
C PRO A 31 -11.02 0.62 10.24
N LEU A 32 -10.96 1.63 9.38
CA LEU A 32 -12.03 2.04 8.49
C LEU A 32 -12.03 1.19 7.20
N PRO A 33 -13.14 1.22 6.43
CA PRO A 33 -13.13 0.72 5.06
C PRO A 33 -12.02 1.39 4.24
N THR A 34 -11.42 0.64 3.32
CA THR A 34 -10.21 1.05 2.62
C THR A 34 -10.39 2.33 1.80
N ASP A 35 -11.60 2.59 1.30
CA ASP A 35 -11.97 3.77 0.53
C ASP A 35 -12.01 5.06 1.39
N CYS A 36 -11.89 4.96 2.71
CA CYS A 36 -11.90 6.09 3.64
C CYS A 36 -10.49 6.65 3.93
N TYR A 37 -9.42 5.92 3.56
CA TYR A 37 -8.06 6.38 3.78
C TYR A 37 -7.55 7.23 2.62
N PRO A 38 -6.70 8.23 2.89
CA PRO A 38 -6.09 9.02 1.83
C PRO A 38 -5.08 8.17 1.06
N VAL A 39 -5.14 8.27 -0.28
CA VAL A 39 -4.22 7.58 -1.19
C VAL A 39 -2.91 8.37 -1.28
N LEU A 40 -1.80 7.72 -0.99
CA LEU A 40 -0.45 8.30 -1.08
C LEU A 40 0.18 8.07 -2.45
N ALA A 41 -0.01 6.88 -3.01
CA ALA A 41 0.58 6.50 -4.29
C ALA A 41 -0.25 5.41 -4.98
N GLU A 42 -0.17 5.41 -6.30
CA GLU A 42 -0.68 4.31 -7.12
C GLU A 42 0.46 3.78 -7.98
N VAL A 43 0.77 2.49 -7.81
CA VAL A 43 1.89 1.85 -8.51
C VAL A 43 1.42 0.60 -9.22
N TRP A 44 1.99 0.36 -10.39
CA TRP A 44 1.79 -0.87 -11.15
C TRP A 44 3.03 -1.74 -11.00
N VAL A 45 2.85 -2.95 -10.51
CA VAL A 45 3.94 -3.91 -10.30
C VAL A 45 3.64 -5.21 -11.02
N PRO A 46 4.65 -5.94 -11.51
CA PRO A 46 4.41 -7.29 -12.04
C PRO A 46 3.79 -8.16 -10.95
N ALA A 47 2.70 -8.87 -11.26
CA ALA A 47 1.94 -9.63 -10.26
C ALA A 47 2.78 -10.71 -9.57
N TYR A 48 3.77 -11.27 -10.26
CA TYR A 48 4.71 -12.24 -9.70
C TYR A 48 5.69 -11.63 -8.67
N ASP A 49 5.98 -10.33 -8.76
CA ASP A 49 6.92 -9.59 -7.90
C ASP A 49 6.20 -8.96 -6.68
N LEU A 50 4.87 -9.10 -6.64
CA LEU A 50 4.04 -8.35 -5.72
C LEU A 50 4.33 -8.69 -4.25
N LYS A 51 4.43 -9.99 -3.94
CA LYS A 51 4.72 -10.44 -2.57
C LYS A 51 6.04 -9.89 -2.04
N ASP A 52 7.07 -9.89 -2.88
CA ASP A 52 8.42 -9.42 -2.52
C ASP A 52 8.46 -7.89 -2.36
N ARG A 53 7.83 -7.17 -3.30
CA ARG A 53 7.74 -5.70 -3.22
C ARG A 53 6.93 -5.19 -2.04
N MET A 54 5.86 -5.88 -1.64
CA MET A 54 5.02 -5.43 -0.52
C MET A 54 5.69 -5.59 0.84
N THR A 55 6.60 -6.55 0.99
CA THR A 55 7.23 -6.85 2.31
C THR A 55 8.62 -6.26 2.48
N GLY A 56 9.34 -5.96 1.40
CA GLY A 56 10.76 -5.61 1.47
C GLY A 56 11.14 -4.17 1.11
N ARG A 57 10.22 -3.34 0.57
CA ARG A 57 10.57 -1.99 0.09
C ARG A 57 9.66 -0.91 0.67
N ASP A 58 10.25 0.25 0.95
CA ASP A 58 9.52 1.49 1.19
C ASP A 58 8.73 1.84 -0.09
N LEU A 59 7.43 1.50 -0.10
CA LEU A 59 6.52 1.85 -1.20
C LEU A 59 6.34 3.37 -1.31
N VAL A 60 6.41 4.05 -0.17
CA VAL A 60 6.42 5.51 -0.03
C VAL A 60 7.51 5.86 0.98
N GLU A 61 8.37 6.81 0.63
CA GLU A 61 9.45 7.26 1.50
C GLU A 61 8.89 7.85 2.82
N GLY A 62 9.49 7.47 3.95
CA GLY A 62 9.04 7.92 5.28
C GLY A 62 7.88 7.13 5.87
N TYR A 63 7.38 6.12 5.16
CA TYR A 63 6.31 5.24 5.63
C TYR A 63 6.80 3.79 5.85
N LEU A 64 6.10 3.06 6.71
CA LEU A 64 6.31 1.64 6.98
C LEU A 64 5.08 0.84 6.55
N TYR A 65 5.30 -0.37 6.05
CA TYR A 65 4.24 -1.32 5.76
C TYR A 65 3.48 -1.71 7.04
N ASP A 66 2.15 -1.73 6.96
CA ASP A 66 1.26 -2.14 8.07
C ASP A 66 0.41 -3.36 7.69
N TRP A 67 -0.44 -3.22 6.67
CA TRP A 67 -1.29 -4.30 6.16
C TRP A 67 -1.50 -4.21 4.65
N HIS A 68 -2.05 -5.26 4.05
CA HIS A 68 -2.57 -5.21 2.69
C HIS A 68 -3.89 -5.98 2.56
N GLN A 69 -4.74 -5.55 1.63
CA GLN A 69 -5.95 -6.25 1.24
C GLN A 69 -5.75 -6.81 -0.17
N THR A 70 -5.89 -8.13 -0.26
CA THR A 70 -5.91 -8.85 -1.52
C THR A 70 -7.19 -8.53 -2.28
N PRO A 71 -7.12 -8.36 -3.61
CA PRO A 71 -8.30 -8.14 -4.41
C PRO A 71 -9.24 -9.35 -4.38
N LYS A 72 -10.55 -9.08 -4.53
CA LYS A 72 -11.57 -10.13 -4.60
C LYS A 72 -11.54 -10.98 -5.88
N GLY A 73 -10.71 -10.64 -6.86
CA GLY A 73 -10.57 -11.35 -8.13
C GLY A 73 -9.19 -11.17 -8.75
N GLU A 74 -8.90 -11.94 -9.81
CA GLU A 74 -7.57 -12.03 -10.42
C GLU A 74 -7.02 -10.70 -10.95
N ASN A 75 -7.91 -9.78 -11.36
CA ASN A 75 -7.53 -8.46 -11.90
C ASN A 75 -7.86 -7.29 -10.96
N GLY A 76 -8.09 -7.56 -9.67
CA GLY A 76 -8.50 -6.50 -8.75
C GLY A 76 -7.35 -5.65 -8.22
N VAL A 77 -7.73 -4.55 -7.57
CA VAL A 77 -6.81 -3.61 -6.95
C VAL A 77 -6.30 -4.15 -5.62
N TRP A 78 -4.98 -4.13 -5.44
CA TRP A 78 -4.35 -4.36 -4.15
C TRP A 78 -4.33 -3.06 -3.38
N TYR A 79 -4.76 -3.10 -2.12
CA TYR A 79 -4.60 -1.96 -1.23
C TYR A 79 -3.54 -2.26 -0.20
N VAL A 80 -2.66 -1.30 0.05
CA VAL A 80 -1.58 -1.44 1.02
C VAL A 80 -1.67 -0.29 2.00
N GLY A 81 -1.95 -0.62 3.25
CA GLY A 81 -1.91 0.33 4.36
C GLY A 81 -0.48 0.56 4.79
N VAL A 82 -0.10 1.84 4.87
CA VAL A 82 1.19 2.27 5.38
C VAL A 82 1.04 3.29 6.50
N VAL A 83 1.99 3.30 7.43
CA VAL A 83 2.01 4.19 8.60
C VAL A 83 3.27 5.05 8.59
N GLN A 84 3.16 6.32 8.98
CA GLN A 84 4.31 7.21 9.10
C GLN A 84 5.34 6.63 10.08
N ARG A 85 6.57 6.46 9.61
CA ARG A 85 7.69 5.85 10.38
C ARG A 85 7.94 6.57 11.71
N GLU A 86 7.79 7.89 11.72
CA GLU A 86 8.00 8.74 12.90
C GLU A 86 7.06 8.38 14.06
N LEU A 87 5.84 7.91 13.76
CA LEU A 87 4.85 7.54 14.78
C LEU A 87 5.25 6.24 15.51
N VAL A 88 5.94 5.34 14.82
CA VAL A 88 6.42 4.07 15.39
C VAL A 88 7.66 4.33 16.25
N LEU A 89 8.63 5.12 15.75
CA LEU A 89 9.86 5.46 16.47
C LEU A 89 9.58 6.22 17.78
N THR A 90 8.59 7.11 17.81
CA THR A 90 8.20 7.84 19.04
C THR A 90 7.59 6.95 20.14
N ARG A 91 7.15 5.73 19.81
CA ARG A 91 6.65 4.77 20.81
C ARG A 91 7.76 3.90 21.40
N GLU A 92 8.79 3.54 20.63
CA GLU A 92 9.91 2.73 21.12
C GLU A 92 10.80 3.49 22.11
N GLU A 93 10.95 4.81 21.96
CA GLU A 93 11.70 5.65 22.91
C GLU A 93 10.97 5.90 24.25
N ARG A 94 9.71 5.45 24.39
CA ARG A 94 8.90 5.62 25.61
C ARG A 94 8.61 4.31 26.36
N ALA A 95 9.15 3.18 25.90
CA ALA A 95 9.03 1.86 26.55
C ALA A 95 10.30 1.52 27.35
#